data_AF-A0A7C4Z5J2-F1
#
_entry.id   AF-A0A7C4Z5J2-F1
#
_cell.length_a   1.000
_cell.length_b   1.000
_cell.length_c   1.000
_cell.angle_alpha   90.00
_cell.angle_beta   90.00
_cell.angle_gamma   90.00
#
_symmetry.space_group_name_H-M   'P 1'
#
loop_
_entity.id
_entity.type
_entity.pdbx_description
1 polymer ?
#
loop_
_entity_poly.entity_id
_entity_poly.type
_entity_poly.pdbx_seq_one_letter_code
_entity_poly.pdbx_strand_id
1 'polypeptide(L)'
;MYYRTVRRLRGLFFWLSLISLVLWFGLPHLVPYRVPVALAVCWFLALLYGFSHVAITRRQAWRCPHCSWVPYAIDAWKCKGCGRRLDVFSNLGVCPRCGHQHEETACLRCRRVTPNQRWMRVG
;
A
#
# COMPACT_ATOMS: atom_id res chain seq x y z
N MET A 1 -6.96 -3.47 4.66
CA MET A 1 -7.09 -4.69 3.81
C MET A 1 -7.40 -4.38 2.33
N TYR A 2 -8.34 -3.49 2.01
CA TYR A 2 -8.79 -3.18 0.63
C TYR A 2 -7.64 -2.81 -0.35
N TYR A 3 -6.71 -1.95 0.07
CA TYR A 3 -5.55 -1.53 -0.75
C TYR A 3 -4.69 -2.69 -1.29
N ARG A 4 -4.53 -3.79 -0.55
CA ARG A 4 -3.73 -4.95 -1.00
C ARG A 4 -4.41 -5.70 -2.15
N THR A 5 -5.75 -5.82 -2.09
CA THR A 5 -6.55 -6.45 -3.14
C THR A 5 -6.52 -5.60 -4.41
N VAL A 6 -6.74 -4.28 -4.28
CA VAL A 6 -6.66 -3.34 -5.42
C VAL A 6 -5.27 -3.37 -6.08
N ARG A 7 -4.19 -3.45 -5.30
CA ARG A 7 -2.83 -3.54 -5.84
C ARG A 7 -2.57 -4.82 -6.64
N ARG A 8 -3.13 -5.97 -6.22
CA ARG A 8 -3.02 -7.24 -6.98
C ARG A 8 -3.89 -7.21 -8.24
N LEU A 9 -5.13 -6.75 -8.11
CA LEU A 9 -6.07 -6.62 -9.23
C LEU A 9 -5.54 -5.68 -10.31
N ARG A 10 -4.85 -4.60 -9.93
CA ARG A 10 -4.17 -3.70 -10.88
C ARG A 10 -3.18 -4.45 -11.79
N GLY A 11 -2.41 -5.40 -11.25
CA GLY A 11 -1.50 -6.21 -12.06
C GLY A 11 -2.24 -7.08 -13.08
N LEU A 12 -3.31 -7.73 -12.65
CA LEU A 12 -4.15 -8.57 -13.52
C LEU A 12 -4.82 -7.75 -14.63
N PHE A 13 -5.44 -6.62 -14.30
CA PHE A 13 -6.09 -5.75 -15.29
C PHE A 13 -5.10 -5.18 -16.32
N PHE A 14 -3.87 -4.90 -15.92
CA PHE A 14 -2.81 -4.48 -16.85
C PHE A 14 -2.52 -5.56 -17.90
N TRP A 15 -2.25 -6.79 -17.47
CA TRP A 15 -1.97 -7.89 -18.38
C TRP A 15 -3.17 -8.24 -19.26
N LEU A 16 -4.39 -8.26 -18.71
CA LEU A 16 -5.62 -8.48 -19.47
C LEU A 16 -5.84 -7.39 -20.53
N SER A 17 -5.58 -6.13 -20.20
CA SER A 17 -5.64 -5.02 -21.16
C SER A 17 -4.65 -5.20 -22.31
N LEU A 18 -3.43 -5.64 -22.01
CA LEU A 18 -2.37 -5.83 -23.01
C LEU A 18 -2.71 -7.01 -23.94
N ILE A 19 -3.10 -8.16 -23.36
CA ILE A 19 -3.53 -9.33 -24.13
C ILE A 19 -4.74 -9.00 -25.00
N SER A 20 -5.74 -8.30 -24.46
CA SER A 20 -6.95 -7.92 -25.21
C SER A 20 -6.65 -6.94 -26.36
N LEU A 21 -5.63 -6.08 -26.21
CA LEU A 21 -5.20 -5.15 -27.27
C LEU A 21 -4.44 -5.88 -28.39
N VAL A 22 -3.59 -6.85 -28.04
CA VAL A 22 -2.88 -7.71 -29.00
C VAL A 22 -3.88 -8.57 -29.79
N LEU A 23 -4.87 -9.15 -29.12
CA LEU A 23 -5.92 -9.93 -29.77
C LEU A 23 -6.78 -9.07 -30.70
N TRP A 24 -7.06 -7.82 -30.33
CA TRP A 24 -7.77 -6.87 -31.21
C TRP A 24 -6.97 -6.57 -32.49
N PHE A 25 -5.65 -6.37 -32.39
CA PHE A 25 -4.79 -6.14 -33.55
C PHE A 25 -4.69 -7.36 -34.48
N GLY A 26 -4.73 -8.58 -33.92
CA GLY A 26 -4.60 -9.81 -34.70
C GLY A 26 -5.92 -10.38 -35.26
N LEU A 27 -7.02 -10.26 -34.50
CA LEU A 27 -8.34 -10.78 -34.86
C LEU A 27 -9.45 -9.78 -34.49
N PRO A 28 -9.61 -8.69 -35.25
CA PRO A 28 -10.54 -7.60 -34.92
C PRO A 28 -12.02 -8.03 -34.90
N HIS A 29 -12.36 -9.19 -35.48
CA HIS A 29 -13.72 -9.74 -35.49
C HIS A 29 -14.13 -10.37 -34.14
N LEU A 30 -13.17 -10.82 -33.31
CA LEU A 30 -13.46 -11.56 -32.08
C LEU A 30 -13.55 -10.68 -30.84
N VAL A 31 -12.86 -9.53 -30.84
CA VAL A 31 -12.79 -8.66 -29.66
C VAL A 31 -13.17 -7.25 -30.07
N PRO A 32 -14.29 -6.68 -29.59
CA PRO A 32 -14.60 -5.29 -29.83
C PRO A 32 -13.64 -4.38 -29.05
N TYR A 33 -13.25 -3.25 -29.64
CA TYR A 33 -12.32 -2.27 -29.04
C TYR A 33 -12.75 -1.76 -27.65
N ARG A 34 -14.02 -1.92 -27.28
CA ARG A 34 -14.56 -1.54 -25.96
C ARG A 34 -13.94 -2.34 -24.81
N VAL A 35 -13.54 -3.60 -25.03
CA VAL A 35 -12.97 -4.47 -23.99
C VAL A 35 -11.58 -4.00 -23.52
N PRO A 36 -10.57 -3.80 -24.40
CA PRO A 36 -9.27 -3.32 -23.96
C PRO A 36 -9.36 -1.90 -23.35
N VAL A 37 -10.23 -1.03 -23.89
CA VAL A 37 -10.45 0.32 -23.33
C VAL A 37 -11.02 0.25 -21.92
N ALA A 38 -12.04 -0.58 -21.66
CA ALA A 38 -12.63 -0.72 -20.33
C ALA A 38 -11.60 -1.25 -19.31
N LEU A 39 -10.81 -2.26 -19.67
CA LEU A 39 -9.76 -2.81 -18.81
C LEU A 39 -8.67 -1.78 -18.52
N ALA A 40 -8.26 -0.98 -19.51
CA ALA A 40 -7.32 0.11 -19.33
C ALA A 40 -7.84 1.21 -18.39
N VAL A 41 -9.13 1.58 -18.49
CA VAL A 41 -9.77 2.53 -17.57
C VAL A 41 -9.80 1.97 -16.15
N CYS A 42 -10.20 0.71 -15.97
CA CYS A 42 -10.20 0.05 -14.66
C CYS A 42 -8.79 0.01 -14.04
N TRP A 43 -7.77 -0.29 -14.85
CA TRP A 43 -6.37 -0.25 -14.44
C TRP A 43 -5.95 1.16 -13.98
N PHE A 44 -6.30 2.19 -14.76
CA PHE A 44 -5.95 3.57 -14.47
C PHE A 44 -6.64 4.08 -13.19
N LEU A 45 -7.92 3.79 -13.00
CA LEU A 45 -8.65 4.13 -11.77
C LEU A 45 -8.05 3.43 -10.55
N ALA A 46 -7.69 2.14 -10.66
CA ALA A 46 -7.00 1.41 -9.59
C ALA A 46 -5.61 2.00 -9.26
N LEU A 47 -4.90 2.51 -10.27
CA LEU A 47 -3.64 3.22 -10.10
C LEU A 47 -3.83 4.55 -9.36
N LEU A 48 -4.79 5.37 -9.80
CA LEU A 48 -5.12 6.65 -9.14
C LEU A 48 -5.55 6.45 -7.69
N TYR A 49 -6.38 5.46 -7.41
CA TYR A 49 -6.76 5.09 -6.05
C TYR A 49 -5.54 4.72 -5.19
N GLY A 50 -4.56 4.03 -5.77
CA GLY A 50 -3.32 3.70 -5.09
C GLY A 50 -2.52 4.93 -4.66
N PHE A 51 -2.44 5.94 -5.53
CA PHE A 51 -1.76 7.21 -5.21
C PHE A 51 -2.55 8.06 -4.21
N SER A 52 -3.86 8.19 -4.39
CA SER A 52 -4.71 8.98 -3.48
C SER A 52 -4.75 8.38 -2.08
N HIS A 53 -4.78 7.05 -1.95
CA HIS A 53 -4.70 6.37 -0.65
C HIS A 53 -3.41 6.74 0.10
N VAL A 54 -2.26 6.77 -0.57
CA VAL A 54 -0.98 7.16 0.06
C VAL A 54 -1.01 8.63 0.48
N ALA A 55 -1.63 9.51 -0.30
CA ALA A 55 -1.76 10.93 0.08
C ALA A 55 -2.66 11.13 1.31
N ILE A 56 -3.84 10.51 1.32
CA ILE A 56 -4.87 10.69 2.35
C ILE A 56 -4.46 10.04 3.68
N THR A 57 -3.76 8.90 3.64
CA THR A 57 -3.41 8.13 4.85
C THR A 57 -2.12 8.58 5.55
N ARG A 58 -1.53 9.72 5.17
CA ARG A 58 -0.35 10.27 5.86
C ARG A 58 -0.71 10.65 7.29
N ARG A 59 -0.06 10.01 8.27
CA ARG A 59 -0.29 10.27 9.69
C ARG A 59 0.60 11.41 10.16
N GLN A 60 0.14 12.66 10.00
CA GLN A 60 0.97 13.84 10.29
C GLN A 60 1.48 13.93 11.75
N ALA A 61 0.76 13.34 12.70
CA ALA A 61 1.14 13.28 14.11
C ALA A 61 2.45 12.50 14.36
N TRP A 62 2.88 11.67 13.41
CA TRP A 62 4.05 10.82 13.54
C TRP A 62 5.14 11.26 12.55
N ARG A 63 6.39 11.29 13.01
CA ARG A 63 7.52 11.66 12.18
C ARG A 63 8.78 10.94 12.67
N CYS A 64 9.55 10.38 11.74
CA CYS A 64 10.84 9.81 12.08
C CYS A 64 11.79 10.92 12.55
N PRO A 65 12.42 10.80 13.74
CA PRO A 65 13.31 11.83 14.28
C PRO A 65 14.63 11.97 13.50
N HIS A 66 14.99 10.98 12.68
CA HIS A 66 16.25 10.99 11.93
C HIS A 66 16.13 11.55 10.51
N CYS A 67 15.00 11.31 9.83
CA CYS A 67 14.85 11.65 8.40
C CYS A 67 13.56 12.39 8.08
N SER A 68 12.84 12.84 9.12
CA SER A 68 11.57 13.57 9.04
C SER A 68 10.46 12.92 8.21
N TRP A 69 10.61 11.63 7.87
CA TRP A 69 9.61 10.86 7.13
C TRP A 69 8.33 10.66 7.95
N VAL A 70 7.19 10.87 7.28
CA VAL A 70 5.85 10.73 7.87
C VAL A 70 5.28 9.37 7.44
N PRO A 71 4.90 8.50 8.37
CA PRO A 71 4.34 7.20 8.04
C PRO A 71 2.93 7.30 7.45
N TYR A 72 2.61 6.38 6.55
CA TYR A 72 1.27 6.18 5.98
C TYR A 72 0.54 5.07 6.75
N ALA A 73 -0.79 4.99 6.64
CA ALA A 73 -1.54 3.85 7.19
C ALA A 73 -1.31 2.60 6.33
N ILE A 74 -0.26 1.83 6.66
CA ILE A 74 0.13 0.63 5.92
C ILE A 74 0.59 -0.48 6.85
N ASP A 75 0.16 -1.70 6.52
CA ASP A 75 0.63 -2.93 7.15
C ASP A 75 2.03 -3.32 6.61
N ALA A 76 3.06 -2.58 6.98
CA ALA A 76 4.44 -2.77 6.49
C ALA A 76 5.36 -3.49 7.48
N TRP A 77 5.11 -3.39 8.78
CA TRP A 77 6.00 -3.94 9.80
C TRP A 77 5.63 -5.37 10.14
N LYS A 78 6.64 -6.22 10.36
CA LYS A 78 6.45 -7.61 10.77
C LYS A 78 6.42 -7.70 12.29
N CYS A 79 5.39 -8.34 12.84
CA CYS A 79 5.30 -8.61 14.27
C CYS A 79 6.45 -9.53 14.71
N LYS A 80 7.07 -9.24 15.86
CA LYS A 80 8.12 -10.08 16.44
C LYS A 80 7.54 -11.34 17.10
N GLY A 81 6.32 -11.26 17.63
CA GLY A 81 5.60 -12.41 18.22
C GLY A 81 5.02 -13.37 17.18
N CYS A 82 4.12 -12.90 16.31
CA CYS A 82 3.39 -13.79 15.39
C CYS A 82 3.88 -13.75 13.93
N GLY A 83 4.88 -12.93 13.60
CA GLY A 83 5.42 -12.81 12.24
C GLY A 83 4.47 -12.18 11.21
N ARG A 84 3.26 -11.77 11.59
CA ARG A 84 2.29 -11.16 10.67
C ARG A 84 2.59 -9.68 10.46
N ARG A 85 2.24 -9.17 9.28
CA ARG A 85 2.35 -7.73 8.98
C ARG A 85 1.28 -6.94 9.74
N LEU A 86 1.67 -5.83 10.37
CA LEU A 86 0.79 -4.88 11.06
C LEU A 86 1.17 -3.44 10.74
N ASP A 87 0.23 -2.53 10.99
CA ASP A 87 0.47 -1.09 11.08
C ASP A 87 0.80 -0.75 12.54
N VAL A 88 2.05 -0.37 12.82
CA VAL A 88 2.49 -0.13 14.20
C VAL A 88 1.90 1.17 14.75
N PHE A 89 1.63 2.14 13.88
CA PHE A 89 1.10 3.44 14.27
C PHE A 89 -0.41 3.44 14.49
N SER A 90 -1.13 2.39 14.06
CA SER A 90 -2.57 2.30 14.33
C SER A 90 -2.88 2.02 15.79
N ASN A 91 -2.07 1.17 16.44
CA ASN A 91 -2.31 0.65 17.79
C ASN A 91 -1.12 0.91 18.74
N LEU A 92 -0.34 1.97 18.49
CA LEU A 92 0.77 2.40 19.37
C LEU A 92 1.81 1.31 19.69
N GLY A 93 2.08 0.38 18.76
CA GLY A 93 2.96 -0.76 19.06
C GLY A 93 2.26 -2.09 19.30
N VAL A 94 0.97 -2.12 19.64
CA VAL A 94 0.28 -3.37 19.99
C VAL A 94 -0.10 -4.16 18.74
N CYS A 95 0.32 -5.42 18.66
CA CYS A 95 -0.16 -6.32 17.62
C CYS A 95 -1.64 -6.71 17.85
N PRO A 96 -2.57 -6.41 16.93
CA PRO A 96 -4.00 -6.75 17.10
C PRO A 96 -4.30 -8.25 17.04
N ARG A 97 -3.31 -9.09 16.71
CA ARG A 97 -3.50 -10.54 16.55
C ARG A 97 -2.98 -11.34 17.74
N CYS A 98 -1.85 -10.94 18.32
CA CYS A 98 -1.21 -11.68 19.41
C CYS A 98 -1.00 -10.84 20.68
N GLY A 99 -1.39 -9.55 20.68
CA GLY A 99 -1.21 -8.66 21.82
C GLY A 99 0.22 -8.21 22.08
N HIS A 100 1.20 -8.67 21.30
CA HIS A 100 2.61 -8.30 21.50
C HIS A 100 2.83 -6.79 21.35
N GLN A 101 3.36 -6.16 22.40
CA GLN A 101 3.74 -4.74 22.41
C GLN A 101 5.11 -4.55 21.78
N HIS A 102 5.17 -3.77 20.72
CA HIS A 102 6.42 -3.29 20.15
C HIS A 102 6.80 -1.96 20.81
N GLU A 103 8.00 -1.88 21.39
CA GLU A 103 8.54 -0.63 21.98
C GLU A 103 9.28 0.23 20.95
N GLU A 104 9.78 -0.41 19.89
CA GLU A 104 10.61 0.19 18.86
C GLU A 104 10.09 -0.13 17.46
N THR A 105 10.31 0.79 16.54
CA THR A 105 9.90 0.69 15.14
C THR A 105 11.01 1.10 14.19
N ALA A 106 11.19 0.29 13.15
CA ALA A 106 12.11 0.60 12.06
C ALA A 106 11.48 1.59 11.08
N CYS A 107 12.21 2.63 10.71
CA CYS A 107 11.81 3.55 9.66
C CYS A 107 11.90 2.90 8.28
N LEU A 108 10.85 3.00 7.46
CA LEU A 108 10.86 2.44 6.10
C LEU A 108 11.76 3.23 5.13
N ARG A 109 12.08 4.49 5.44
CA ARG A 109 12.94 5.34 4.60
C ARG A 109 14.42 5.22 4.96
N CYS A 110 14.79 5.49 6.20
CA CYS A 110 16.19 5.48 6.64
C CYS A 110 16.64 4.17 7.31
N ARG A 111 15.74 3.21 7.50
CA ARG A 111 15.98 1.90 8.13
C ARG A 111 16.47 1.94 9.59
N ARG A 112 16.61 3.13 10.20
CA ARG A 112 16.94 3.26 11.61
C ARG A 112 15.79 2.78 12.48
N VAL A 113 16.12 2.06 13.54
CA VAL A 113 15.19 1.64 14.58
C VAL A 113 15.11 2.77 15.60
N THR A 114 13.89 3.15 15.97
CA THR A 114 13.63 4.26 16.86
C THR A 114 12.55 3.85 17.86
N PRO A 115 12.69 4.18 19.16
CA PRO A 115 11.64 3.98 20.16
C PRO A 115 10.34 4.67 19.75
N ASN A 116 9.20 4.02 19.90
CA ASN A 116 7.90 4.51 19.44
C ASN A 116 7.54 5.89 20.00
N GLN A 117 7.97 6.19 21.22
CA GLN A 117 7.75 7.49 21.86
C GLN A 117 8.40 8.65 21.10
N ARG A 118 9.57 8.43 20.48
CA ARG A 118 10.30 9.46 19.71
C ARG A 118 9.72 9.72 18.32
N TRP A 119 8.71 8.96 17.91
CA TRP A 119 8.00 9.21 16.65
C TRP A 119 6.90 10.25 16.79
N MET A 120 6.39 10.49 18.00
CA MET A 120 5.38 11.52 18.21
C MET A 120 6.00 12.88 17.90
N ARG A 121 5.34 13.63 17.02
CA ARG A 121 5.71 15.03 16.80
C ARG A 121 5.27 15.79 18.05
N VAL A 122 6.22 16.03 18.96
CA VAL A 122 6.02 16.99 20.05
C VAL A 122 5.84 18.35 19.36
N GLY A 123 4.65 18.92 19.52
CA GLY A 123 4.33 20.29 19.12
C GLY A 123 4.85 21.26 20.17
#